data_AF-A0A2A5G391-F1
#
_entry.id   AF-A0A2A5G391-F1
#
_cell.length_a   1.000
_cell.length_b   1.000
_cell.length_c   1.000
_cell.angle_alpha   90.00
_cell.angle_beta   90.00
_cell.angle_gamma   90.00
#
_symmetry.space_group_name_H-M   'P 1'
#
loop_
_entity.id
_entity.type
_entity.pdbx_description
1 polymer ?
#
loop_
_entity_poly.entity_id
_entity_poly.type
_entity_poly.pdbx_seq_one_letter_code
_entity_poly.pdbx_strand_id
1 'polypeptide(L)'
;MTPAQLANSLDPVSAAQLGESALSPYRVYDVNHWSQLRHDMPMTLSLNELRRLEGLNDPISVDEVERIYLPLALLLSHYVKARQGLYHSTARFLDLNERKVPFIIGLAGSVSAGKSTTARVLQALLSRWPGMPKVDLVTTDGFLYPNAVLKAEGLMERKGFPESYDVGRLLTFLTNIKAGKRDVIGPVYSHLVYDVVPDETVTVSQPDILILEGLNVLQVRDLPPGGDAVPFVSDFFDFSIYLDADEALVRQWYRERFLRLRETAFRNPKSFFRTYADLTHEEASAKADDIWNRINGPNLHENILPTRQRADLILRKGANHLIDQVALRRL
;
A
#
# COMPACT_ATOMS: atom_id res chain seq x y z
N MET A 1 40.33 -1.56 12.10
CA MET A 1 38.88 -1.84 12.11
C MET A 1 38.43 -2.04 10.68
N THR A 2 37.78 -3.16 10.37
CA THR A 2 37.25 -3.45 9.04
C THR A 2 35.92 -2.71 8.81
N PRO A 3 35.52 -2.43 7.56
CA PRO A 3 34.22 -1.80 7.26
C PRO A 3 33.02 -2.52 7.91
N ALA A 4 33.10 -3.85 8.06
CA ALA A 4 32.10 -4.67 8.75
C ALA A 4 31.96 -4.41 10.27
N GLN A 5 32.97 -3.80 10.90
CA GLN A 5 32.94 -3.45 12.34
C GLN A 5 32.33 -2.07 12.60
N LEU A 6 32.24 -1.21 11.58
CA LEU A 6 31.56 0.11 11.66
C LEU A 6 30.05 0.02 11.44
N ALA A 7 29.56 -1.06 10.81
CA ALA A 7 28.13 -1.26 10.56
C ALA A 7 27.35 -1.77 11.80
N ASN A 8 28.04 -2.39 12.76
CA ASN A 8 27.44 -2.98 13.95
C ASN A 8 27.43 -2.06 15.19
N SER A 9 27.79 -0.79 15.05
CA SER A 9 27.82 0.19 16.16
C SER A 9 26.75 1.28 16.05
N LEU A 10 25.74 1.10 15.20
CA LEU A 10 24.61 2.02 15.11
C LEU A 10 23.38 1.34 15.73
N ASP A 11 23.16 1.61 17.00
CA ASP A 11 21.91 1.25 17.68
C ASP A 11 20.71 1.82 16.90
N PRO A 12 19.60 1.06 16.76
CA PRO A 12 18.38 1.58 16.16
C PRO A 12 17.82 2.67 17.07
N VAL A 13 18.00 3.92 16.66
CA VAL A 13 17.46 5.08 17.38
C VAL A 13 15.94 4.93 17.48
N SER A 14 15.48 4.72 18.70
CA SER A 14 14.06 4.78 19.07
C SER A 14 13.50 6.16 18.72
N ALA A 15 12.40 6.19 17.98
CA ALA A 15 11.72 7.41 17.55
C ALA A 15 11.30 8.34 18.71
N ALA A 16 11.32 7.86 19.96
CA ALA A 16 11.00 8.63 21.16
C ALA A 16 12.14 9.56 21.64
N GLN A 17 13.35 9.46 21.10
CA GLN A 17 14.50 10.28 21.54
C GLN A 17 14.83 11.49 20.65
N LEU A 18 14.09 11.71 19.57
CA LEU A 18 14.40 12.82 18.64
C LEU A 18 13.58 14.06 18.98
N GLY A 19 14.05 14.82 19.98
CA GLY A 19 13.78 16.26 20.04
C GLY A 19 14.32 16.96 18.78
N GLU A 20 13.92 18.22 18.55
CA GLU A 20 14.13 19.06 17.36
C GLU A 20 15.58 19.20 16.80
N SER A 21 16.54 18.44 17.30
CA SER A 21 17.96 18.46 16.96
C SER A 21 18.46 17.24 16.15
N ALA A 22 17.63 16.28 15.75
CA ALA A 22 18.11 15.13 14.97
C ALA A 22 17.87 15.30 13.47
N LEU A 23 18.95 15.19 12.69
CA LEU A 23 18.97 15.20 11.22
C LEU A 23 18.21 13.98 10.66
N SER A 24 16.89 14.01 10.71
CA SER A 24 16.03 13.02 10.06
C SER A 24 15.74 13.44 8.62
N PRO A 25 15.75 12.51 7.65
CA PRO A 25 15.30 12.79 6.28
C PRO A 25 13.79 13.10 6.23
N TYR A 26 13.06 12.90 7.32
CA TYR A 26 11.63 13.21 7.43
C TYR A 26 11.37 14.45 8.29
N ARG A 27 10.31 15.18 7.92
CA ARG A 27 9.60 16.10 8.79
C ARG A 27 8.44 15.34 9.43
N VAL A 28 8.36 15.37 10.75
CA VAL A 28 7.35 14.64 11.52
C VAL A 28 6.32 15.63 12.02
N TYR A 29 5.05 15.28 11.85
CA TYR A 29 3.88 16.06 12.25
C TYR A 29 3.02 15.21 13.18
N ASP A 30 2.61 15.78 14.30
CA ASP A 30 1.44 15.27 15.02
C ASP A 30 0.15 15.58 14.25
N VAL A 31 -0.95 14.93 14.65
CA VAL A 31 -2.26 15.09 14.00
C VAL A 31 -2.77 16.53 14.04
N ASN A 32 -2.51 17.27 15.13
CA ASN A 32 -3.03 18.61 15.29
C ASN A 32 -2.39 19.55 14.27
N HIS A 33 -1.07 19.51 14.15
CA HIS A 33 -0.34 20.25 13.12
C HIS A 33 -0.70 19.79 11.71
N TRP A 34 -0.78 18.48 11.47
CA TRP A 34 -1.12 17.94 10.15
C TRP A 34 -2.51 18.36 9.69
N SER A 35 -3.51 18.31 10.58
CA SER A 35 -4.90 18.64 10.25
C SER A 35 -5.11 20.09 9.81
N GLN A 36 -4.28 21.02 10.31
CA GLN A 36 -4.34 22.43 9.93
C GLN A 36 -3.88 22.68 8.48
N LEU A 37 -3.10 21.76 7.89
CA LEU A 37 -2.63 21.86 6.51
C LEU A 37 -3.76 21.70 5.48
N ARG A 38 -4.96 21.29 5.90
CA ARG A 38 -6.14 21.24 5.01
C ARG A 38 -6.60 22.63 4.56
N HIS A 39 -6.16 23.69 5.24
CA HIS A 39 -6.64 25.06 5.03
C HIS A 39 -8.18 25.12 5.00
N ASP A 40 -8.77 25.80 4.01
CA ASP A 40 -10.22 25.96 3.86
C ASP A 40 -10.85 24.87 2.98
N MET A 41 -10.19 23.73 2.78
CA MET A 41 -10.73 22.64 1.97
C MET A 41 -12.00 22.05 2.63
N PRO A 42 -13.17 22.14 1.99
CA PRO A 42 -14.38 21.54 2.52
C PRO A 42 -14.33 20.01 2.41
N MET A 43 -15.04 19.34 3.30
CA MET A 43 -15.29 17.91 3.19
C MET A 43 -16.12 17.61 1.94
N THR A 44 -15.58 16.81 1.01
CA THR A 44 -16.22 16.50 -0.29
C THR A 44 -16.93 15.16 -0.32
N LEU A 45 -16.74 14.31 0.70
CA LEU A 45 -17.40 13.00 0.80
C LEU A 45 -18.57 13.08 1.77
N SER A 46 -19.71 12.51 1.37
CA SER A 46 -20.86 12.34 2.25
C SER A 46 -20.64 11.18 3.24
N LEU A 47 -21.38 11.21 4.36
CA LEU A 47 -21.37 10.13 5.35
C LEU A 47 -21.67 8.75 4.75
N ASN A 48 -22.59 8.69 3.79
CA ASN A 48 -22.98 7.44 3.14
C ASN A 48 -21.87 6.89 2.24
N GLU A 49 -21.07 7.76 1.63
CA GLU A 49 -19.91 7.35 0.83
C GLU A 49 -18.80 6.83 1.73
N LEU A 50 -18.50 7.51 2.84
CA LEU A 50 -17.50 7.04 3.80
C LEU A 50 -17.81 5.64 4.31
N ARG A 51 -19.06 5.38 4.68
CA ARG A 51 -19.51 4.04 5.11
C ARG A 51 -19.29 2.94 4.06
N ARG A 52 -19.26 3.28 2.76
CA ARG A 52 -18.97 2.33 1.67
C ARG A 52 -17.47 2.11 1.46
N LEU A 53 -16.64 3.05 1.92
CA LEU A 53 -15.18 2.98 1.79
C LEU A 53 -14.54 2.24 2.98
N GLU A 54 -15.23 2.21 4.12
CA GLU A 54 -14.84 1.49 5.35
C GLU A 54 -14.44 0.03 5.07
N GLY A 55 -13.33 -0.39 5.66
CA GLY A 55 -12.83 -1.75 5.57
C GLY A 55 -13.49 -2.65 6.62
N LEU A 56 -13.44 -3.97 6.38
CA LEU A 56 -13.85 -5.00 7.35
C LEU A 56 -12.85 -4.97 8.53
N ASN A 57 -13.10 -4.07 9.50
CA ASN A 57 -12.32 -3.75 10.71
C ASN A 57 -11.34 -2.58 10.61
N ASP A 58 -11.57 -1.65 9.69
CA ASP A 58 -10.80 -0.41 9.65
C ASP A 58 -11.80 0.74 9.54
N PRO A 59 -12.41 1.14 10.67
CA PRO A 59 -13.41 2.20 10.68
C PRO A 59 -12.71 3.52 10.37
N ILE A 60 -13.04 4.11 9.23
CA ILE A 60 -12.59 5.46 8.90
C ILE A 60 -13.69 6.42 9.30
N SER A 61 -13.44 7.17 10.38
CA SER A 61 -14.37 8.21 10.82
C SER A 61 -14.30 9.44 9.90
N VAL A 62 -15.34 10.26 9.93
CA VAL A 62 -15.35 11.57 9.24
C VAL A 62 -14.19 12.43 9.74
N ASP A 63 -13.97 12.43 11.05
CA ASP A 63 -12.90 13.17 11.70
C ASP A 63 -11.52 12.74 11.18
N GLU A 64 -11.31 11.44 11.00
CA GLU A 64 -10.08 10.88 10.42
C GLU A 64 -9.86 11.39 8.98
N VAL A 65 -10.91 11.37 8.16
CA VAL A 65 -10.85 11.86 6.78
C VAL A 65 -10.49 13.33 6.75
N GLU A 66 -11.16 14.11 7.59
CA GLU A 66 -10.97 15.54 7.68
C GLU A 66 -9.57 15.93 8.18
N ARG A 67 -9.05 15.23 9.18
CA ARG A 67 -7.80 15.57 9.85
C ARG A 67 -6.57 14.99 9.14
N ILE A 68 -6.71 13.85 8.47
CA ILE A 68 -5.57 13.14 7.88
C ILE A 68 -5.65 13.13 6.36
N TYR A 69 -6.74 12.61 5.81
CA TYR A 69 -6.82 12.25 4.39
C TYR A 69 -7.09 13.45 3.47
N LEU A 70 -7.81 14.47 3.93
CA LEU A 70 -7.98 15.73 3.18
C LEU A 70 -6.64 16.49 3.00
N PRO A 71 -5.86 16.80 4.07
CA PRO A 71 -4.55 17.41 3.90
C PRO A 71 -3.60 16.54 3.07
N LEU A 72 -3.69 15.21 3.19
CA LEU A 72 -2.92 14.29 2.35
C LEU A 72 -3.30 14.37 0.87
N ALA A 73 -4.60 14.40 0.54
CA ALA A 73 -5.07 14.55 -0.83
C ALA A 73 -4.65 15.91 -1.43
N LEU A 74 -4.70 16.98 -0.64
CA LEU A 74 -4.20 18.31 -1.02
C LEU A 74 -2.70 18.26 -1.29
N LEU A 75 -1.90 17.66 -0.39
CA LEU A 75 -0.46 17.48 -0.60
C LEU A 75 -0.18 16.72 -1.91
N LEU A 76 -0.82 15.57 -2.12
CA LEU A 76 -0.66 14.75 -3.32
C LEU A 76 -1.04 15.54 -4.58
N SER A 77 -2.06 16.40 -4.53
CA SER A 77 -2.43 17.25 -5.65
C SER A 77 -1.30 18.22 -6.06
N HIS A 78 -0.53 18.73 -5.10
CA HIS A 78 0.64 19.57 -5.38
C HIS A 78 1.75 18.77 -6.06
N TYR A 79 2.01 17.55 -5.61
CA TYR A 79 2.98 16.66 -6.25
C TYR A 79 2.56 16.30 -7.68
N VAL A 80 1.29 15.95 -7.89
CA VAL A 80 0.73 15.66 -9.22
C VAL A 80 0.92 16.85 -10.15
N LYS A 81 0.52 18.06 -9.72
CA LYS A 81 0.65 19.28 -10.52
C LYS A 81 2.11 19.60 -10.85
N ALA A 82 3.01 19.49 -9.88
CA ALA A 82 4.43 19.73 -10.07
C ALA A 82 5.05 18.73 -11.07
N ARG A 83 4.71 17.45 -10.94
CA ARG A 83 5.19 16.39 -11.82
C ARG A 83 4.69 16.54 -13.24
N GLN A 84 3.41 16.88 -13.41
CA GLN A 84 2.83 17.23 -14.71
C GLN A 84 3.55 18.44 -15.32
N GLY A 85 3.83 19.49 -14.54
CA GLY A 85 4.58 20.66 -15.02
C GLY A 85 5.97 20.30 -15.53
N LEU A 86 6.73 19.51 -14.77
CA LEU A 86 8.05 19.02 -15.16
C LEU A 86 8.00 18.18 -16.44
N TYR A 87 7.00 17.29 -16.54
CA TYR A 87 6.77 16.47 -17.72
C TYR A 87 6.55 17.31 -18.97
N HIS A 88 5.61 18.26 -18.96
CA HIS A 88 5.34 19.14 -20.10
C HIS A 88 6.57 19.98 -20.50
N SER A 89 7.37 20.43 -19.52
CA SER A 89 8.60 21.17 -19.80
C SER A 89 9.64 20.31 -20.49
N THR A 90 9.81 19.06 -20.05
CA THR A 90 10.77 18.11 -20.61
C THR A 90 10.35 17.67 -22.02
N ALA A 91 9.06 17.37 -22.20
CA ALA A 91 8.48 16.98 -23.48
C ALA A 91 8.69 18.07 -24.56
N ARG A 92 8.44 19.33 -24.19
CA ARG A 92 8.67 20.47 -25.09
C ARG A 92 10.16 20.62 -25.46
N PHE A 93 11.05 20.42 -24.50
CA PHE A 93 12.49 20.49 -24.75
C PHE A 93 12.97 19.38 -25.71
N LEU A 94 12.37 18.19 -25.61
CA LEU A 94 12.72 17.02 -26.43
C LEU A 94 11.91 16.86 -27.72
N ASP A 95 11.01 17.81 -28.03
CA ASP A 95 10.08 17.77 -29.18
C ASP A 95 9.27 16.47 -29.28
N LEU A 96 8.80 15.98 -28.14
CA LEU A 96 8.05 14.73 -28.07
C LEU A 96 6.55 14.98 -28.29
N ASN A 97 5.96 14.23 -29.23
CA ASN A 97 4.50 14.15 -29.42
C ASN A 97 3.92 13.12 -28.44
N GLU A 98 3.40 13.59 -27.30
CA GLU A 98 3.22 12.69 -26.16
C GLU A 98 1.78 12.33 -25.80
N ARG A 99 1.68 11.14 -25.18
CA ARG A 99 0.49 10.60 -24.54
C ARG A 99 0.58 10.85 -23.04
N LYS A 100 -0.54 11.16 -22.42
CA LYS A 100 -0.68 11.30 -20.96
C LYS A 100 -0.11 10.08 -20.22
N VAL A 101 0.91 10.31 -19.38
CA VAL A 101 1.44 9.32 -18.43
C VAL A 101 0.88 9.58 -17.04
N PRO A 102 0.44 8.55 -16.30
CA PRO A 102 -0.14 8.75 -14.99
C PRO A 102 0.92 9.05 -13.93
N PHE A 103 0.51 9.83 -12.93
CA PHE A 103 1.18 9.91 -11.65
C PHE A 103 0.89 8.64 -10.85
N ILE A 104 1.91 7.87 -10.46
CA ILE A 104 1.73 6.60 -9.77
C ILE A 104 2.02 6.76 -8.28
N ILE A 105 1.03 6.41 -7.45
CA ILE A 105 1.13 6.39 -5.98
C ILE A 105 1.27 4.94 -5.52
N GLY A 106 2.37 4.60 -4.88
CA GLY A 106 2.56 3.30 -4.22
C GLY A 106 2.05 3.32 -2.78
N LEU A 107 1.22 2.36 -2.37
CA LEU A 107 0.76 2.20 -0.99
C LEU A 107 1.23 0.87 -0.39
N ALA A 108 2.09 0.97 0.61
CA ALA A 108 2.74 -0.15 1.30
C ALA A 108 2.31 -0.26 2.77
N GLY A 109 2.70 -1.35 3.41
CA GLY A 109 2.41 -1.63 4.81
C GLY A 109 1.97 -3.08 5.05
N SER A 110 1.89 -3.47 6.31
CA SER A 110 1.59 -4.85 6.69
C SER A 110 0.18 -5.31 6.28
N VAL A 111 -0.05 -6.63 6.30
CA VAL A 111 -1.41 -7.20 6.25
C VAL A 111 -2.23 -6.62 7.41
N SER A 112 -3.49 -6.29 7.15
CA SER A 112 -4.41 -5.68 8.14
C SER A 112 -4.02 -4.29 8.67
N ALA A 113 -2.98 -3.65 8.15
CA ALA A 113 -2.65 -2.25 8.49
C ALA A 113 -3.65 -1.20 7.96
N GLY A 114 -4.56 -1.59 7.05
CA GLY A 114 -5.59 -0.69 6.50
C GLY A 114 -5.33 -0.16 5.09
N LYS A 115 -4.36 -0.73 4.36
CA LYS A 115 -3.98 -0.26 2.99
C LYS A 115 -5.19 -0.08 2.07
N SER A 116 -6.01 -1.13 1.92
CA SER A 116 -7.16 -1.09 1.01
C SER A 116 -8.19 -0.03 1.39
N THR A 117 -8.31 0.28 2.68
CA THR A 117 -9.18 1.36 3.14
C THR A 117 -8.60 2.71 2.77
N THR A 118 -7.32 2.95 3.09
CA THR A 118 -6.59 4.17 2.72
C THR A 118 -6.59 4.39 1.21
N ALA A 119 -6.33 3.36 0.41
CA ALA A 119 -6.31 3.45 -1.05
C ALA A 119 -7.67 3.87 -1.62
N ARG A 120 -8.77 3.26 -1.13
CA ARG A 120 -10.13 3.61 -1.55
C ARG A 120 -10.53 5.03 -1.14
N VAL A 121 -10.15 5.46 0.07
CA VAL A 121 -10.39 6.85 0.52
C VAL A 121 -9.61 7.84 -0.33
N LEU A 122 -8.33 7.61 -0.57
CA LEU A 122 -7.51 8.47 -1.42
C LEU A 122 -8.04 8.51 -2.86
N GLN A 123 -8.44 7.37 -3.42
CA GLN A 123 -9.09 7.32 -4.73
C GLN A 123 -10.32 8.23 -4.77
N ALA A 124 -11.22 8.10 -3.79
CA ALA A 124 -12.45 8.88 -3.73
C ALA A 124 -12.19 10.39 -3.57
N LEU A 125 -11.23 10.78 -2.73
CA LEU A 125 -10.87 12.18 -2.52
C LEU A 125 -10.19 12.79 -3.75
N LEU A 126 -9.20 12.11 -4.32
CA LEU A 126 -8.43 12.61 -5.46
C LEU A 126 -9.30 12.73 -6.73
N SER A 127 -10.24 11.81 -6.97
CA SER A 127 -11.16 11.91 -8.10
C SER A 127 -12.08 13.14 -8.06
N ARG A 128 -12.26 13.75 -6.88
CA ARG A 128 -13.09 14.95 -6.68
C ARG A 128 -12.28 16.25 -6.67
N TRP A 129 -10.97 16.16 -6.88
CA TRP A 129 -10.12 17.32 -6.97
C TRP A 129 -10.52 18.22 -8.15
N PRO A 130 -10.32 19.55 -8.09
CA PRO A 130 -10.48 20.42 -9.26
C PRO A 130 -9.72 19.86 -10.48
N GLY A 131 -10.43 19.73 -11.61
CA GLY A 131 -9.94 19.03 -12.80
C GLY A 131 -10.43 17.57 -12.92
N MET A 132 -11.09 17.04 -11.88
CA MET A 132 -11.73 15.72 -11.81
C MET A 132 -10.85 14.61 -12.43
N PRO A 133 -9.64 14.39 -11.90
CA PRO A 133 -8.72 13.43 -12.49
C PRO A 133 -9.31 12.02 -12.45
N LYS A 134 -9.08 11.25 -13.51
CA LYS A 134 -9.35 9.81 -13.52
C LYS A 134 -8.35 9.12 -12.59
N VAL A 135 -8.86 8.49 -11.52
CA VAL A 135 -8.03 7.77 -10.54
C VAL A 135 -8.39 6.28 -10.55
N ASP A 136 -7.45 5.46 -11.01
CA ASP A 136 -7.59 4.01 -11.01
C ASP A 136 -6.85 3.42 -9.79
N LEU A 137 -7.39 2.34 -9.23
CA LEU A 137 -6.82 1.60 -8.09
C LEU A 137 -6.56 0.15 -8.51
N VAL A 138 -5.33 -0.32 -8.30
CA VAL A 138 -4.92 -1.71 -8.56
C VAL A 138 -4.24 -2.27 -7.32
N THR A 139 -4.54 -3.52 -7.00
CA THR A 139 -3.87 -4.26 -5.92
C THR A 139 -2.83 -5.20 -6.50
N THR A 140 -1.68 -5.36 -5.83
CA THR A 140 -0.64 -6.29 -6.27
C THR A 140 -1.04 -7.74 -6.10
N ASP A 141 -2.08 -8.04 -5.32
CA ASP A 141 -2.56 -9.40 -5.06
C ASP A 141 -3.02 -10.08 -6.36
N GLY A 142 -3.49 -9.33 -7.36
CA GLY A 142 -3.75 -9.85 -8.70
C GLY A 142 -2.53 -10.51 -9.35
N PHE A 143 -1.33 -10.07 -8.99
CA PHE A 143 -0.07 -10.54 -9.54
C PHE A 143 0.56 -11.66 -8.70
N LEU A 144 -0.17 -12.24 -7.73
CA LEU A 144 0.23 -13.51 -7.13
C LEU A 144 0.20 -14.61 -8.20
N TYR A 145 1.06 -15.62 -8.06
CA TYR A 145 0.88 -16.83 -8.84
C TYR A 145 -0.44 -17.52 -8.45
N PRO A 146 -1.14 -18.15 -9.41
CA PRO A 146 -2.33 -18.95 -9.11
C PRO A 146 -2.02 -20.05 -8.09
N ASN A 147 -2.99 -20.44 -7.26
CA ASN A 147 -2.78 -21.47 -6.22
C ASN A 147 -2.27 -22.79 -6.80
N ALA A 148 -2.62 -23.14 -8.04
CA ALA A 148 -2.10 -24.34 -8.70
C ALA A 148 -0.57 -24.31 -8.83
N VAL A 149 -0.01 -23.16 -9.21
CA VAL A 149 1.44 -22.94 -9.32
C VAL A 149 2.07 -22.91 -7.91
N LEU A 150 1.48 -22.14 -6.99
CA LEU A 150 1.98 -22.07 -5.61
C LEU A 150 1.99 -23.45 -4.91
N LYS A 151 1.01 -24.32 -5.20
CA LYS A 151 1.00 -25.70 -4.69
C LYS A 151 2.10 -26.56 -5.28
N ALA A 152 2.32 -26.46 -6.60
CA ALA A 152 3.37 -27.23 -7.28
C ALA A 152 4.77 -26.87 -6.76
N GLU A 153 4.99 -25.59 -6.44
CA GLU A 153 6.26 -25.07 -5.93
C GLU A 153 6.39 -25.12 -4.40
N GLY A 154 5.38 -25.61 -3.67
CA GLY A 154 5.40 -25.65 -2.20
C GLY A 154 5.31 -24.27 -1.51
N LEU A 155 4.81 -23.25 -2.21
CA LEU A 155 4.76 -21.85 -1.78
C LEU A 155 3.41 -21.40 -1.21
N MET A 156 2.46 -22.31 -0.97
CA MET A 156 1.14 -21.95 -0.42
C MET A 156 1.22 -21.23 0.93
N GLU A 157 2.17 -21.60 1.79
CA GLU A 157 2.39 -20.94 3.08
C GLU A 157 3.28 -19.69 2.97
N ARG A 158 3.77 -19.39 1.76
CA ARG A 158 4.58 -18.22 1.44
C ARG A 158 3.78 -17.20 0.62
N LYS A 159 2.44 -17.29 0.62
CA LYS A 159 1.59 -16.34 -0.12
C LYS A 159 1.71 -14.93 0.49
N GLY A 160 2.10 -13.96 -0.32
CA GLY A 160 2.43 -12.60 0.10
C GLY A 160 3.93 -12.34 0.30
N PHE A 161 4.77 -13.37 0.28
CA PHE A 161 6.23 -13.23 0.22
C PHE A 161 6.70 -12.92 -1.22
N PRO A 162 7.90 -12.34 -1.42
CA PRO A 162 8.38 -11.92 -2.74
C PRO A 162 8.29 -12.98 -3.84
N GLU A 163 8.58 -14.24 -3.52
CA GLU A 163 8.57 -15.38 -4.44
C GLU A 163 7.17 -15.85 -4.84
N SER A 164 6.12 -15.41 -4.13
CA SER A 164 4.74 -15.75 -4.46
C SER A 164 4.12 -14.87 -5.55
N TYR A 165 4.85 -13.83 -6.00
CA TYR A 165 4.39 -12.87 -7.00
C TYR A 165 5.08 -13.06 -8.35
N ASP A 166 4.28 -12.94 -9.42
CA ASP A 166 4.76 -12.77 -10.79
C ASP A 166 5.20 -11.30 -11.00
N VAL A 167 6.41 -10.99 -10.52
CA VAL A 167 6.98 -9.64 -10.62
C VAL A 167 7.27 -9.26 -12.08
N GLY A 168 7.56 -10.22 -12.96
CA GLY A 168 7.73 -9.95 -14.40
C GLY A 168 6.46 -9.39 -15.02
N ARG A 169 5.30 -10.00 -14.71
CA ARG A 169 3.99 -9.51 -15.15
C ARG A 169 3.64 -8.16 -14.55
N LEU A 170 3.95 -7.92 -13.28
CA LEU A 170 3.73 -6.62 -12.63
C LEU A 170 4.58 -5.51 -13.26
N LEU A 171 5.87 -5.75 -13.50
CA LEU A 171 6.75 -4.78 -14.15
C LEU A 171 6.31 -4.50 -15.59
N THR A 172 5.87 -5.52 -16.32
CA THR A 172 5.30 -5.34 -17.67
C THR A 172 4.04 -4.48 -17.65
N PHE A 173 3.16 -4.70 -16.67
CA PHE A 173 1.94 -3.90 -16.47
C PHE A 173 2.28 -2.42 -16.23
N LEU A 174 3.18 -2.13 -15.29
CA LEU A 174 3.60 -0.76 -14.97
C LEU A 174 4.36 -0.09 -16.12
N THR A 175 5.20 -0.85 -16.82
CA THR A 175 5.91 -0.37 -18.02
C THR A 175 4.94 0.05 -19.11
N ASN A 176 3.91 -0.77 -19.38
CA ASN A 176 2.88 -0.42 -20.37
C ASN A 176 2.10 0.85 -19.98
N ILE A 177 1.84 1.03 -18.69
CA ILE A 177 1.16 2.22 -18.16
C ILE A 177 2.05 3.46 -18.28
N LYS A 178 3.32 3.40 -17.87
CA LYS A 178 4.27 4.51 -18.02
C LYS A 178 4.64 4.81 -19.48
N ALA A 179 4.48 3.84 -20.38
CA ALA A 179 4.57 4.06 -21.83
C ALA A 179 3.32 4.71 -22.44
N GLY A 180 2.30 5.04 -21.63
CA GLY A 180 1.07 5.67 -22.09
C GLY A 180 0.23 4.78 -23.00
N LYS A 181 0.32 3.45 -22.89
CA LYS A 181 -0.58 2.54 -23.61
C LYS A 181 -2.01 2.69 -23.11
N ARG A 182 -2.97 2.57 -24.03
CA ARG A 182 -4.40 2.48 -23.69
C ARG A 182 -4.76 1.05 -23.30
N ASP A 183 -5.76 0.92 -22.45
CA ASP A 183 -6.39 -0.35 -22.07
C ASP A 183 -5.38 -1.42 -21.63
N VAL A 184 -4.56 -1.09 -20.63
CA VAL A 184 -3.59 -2.03 -20.05
C VAL A 184 -4.32 -3.01 -19.14
N ILE A 185 -4.21 -4.30 -19.44
CA ILE A 185 -4.93 -5.36 -18.75
C ILE A 185 -4.09 -5.92 -17.59
N GLY A 186 -4.68 -5.98 -16.40
CA GLY A 186 -4.12 -6.58 -15.20
C GLY A 186 -4.99 -7.75 -14.67
N PRO A 187 -4.39 -8.73 -13.98
CA PRO A 187 -5.13 -9.81 -13.33
C PRO A 187 -5.95 -9.33 -12.13
N VAL A 188 -7.02 -10.07 -11.79
CA VAL A 188 -7.85 -9.83 -10.60
C VAL A 188 -7.66 -10.96 -9.58
N TYR A 189 -7.53 -10.58 -8.31
CA TYR A 189 -7.49 -11.51 -7.18
C TYR A 189 -8.79 -11.46 -6.39
N SER A 190 -9.32 -12.63 -6.03
CA SER A 190 -10.50 -12.72 -5.19
C SER A 190 -10.15 -13.24 -3.80
N HIS A 191 -10.36 -12.40 -2.79
CA HIS A 191 -10.22 -12.81 -1.39
C HIS A 191 -11.27 -13.83 -0.94
N LEU A 192 -12.37 -14.00 -1.70
CA LEU A 192 -13.38 -15.01 -1.39
C LEU A 192 -12.87 -16.42 -1.69
N VAL A 193 -12.41 -16.65 -2.93
CA VAL A 193 -11.84 -17.95 -3.36
C VAL A 193 -10.35 -18.06 -3.06
N TYR A 194 -9.75 -16.98 -2.55
CA TYR A 194 -8.34 -16.88 -2.16
C TYR A 194 -7.39 -17.28 -3.31
N ASP A 195 -7.68 -16.79 -4.52
CA ASP A 195 -6.90 -17.08 -5.73
C ASP A 195 -7.03 -15.96 -6.77
N VAL A 196 -6.12 -15.96 -7.74
CA VAL A 196 -6.30 -15.20 -8.99
C VAL A 196 -7.47 -15.82 -9.74
N VAL A 197 -8.42 -15.01 -10.18
CA VAL A 197 -9.62 -15.49 -10.86
C VAL A 197 -9.32 -15.64 -12.35
N PRO A 198 -9.43 -16.85 -12.93
CA PRO A 198 -9.31 -17.03 -14.37
C PRO A 198 -10.31 -16.15 -15.12
N ASP A 199 -9.90 -15.59 -16.25
CA ASP A 199 -10.71 -14.77 -17.16
C ASP A 199 -11.23 -13.42 -16.61
N GLU A 200 -11.09 -13.14 -15.31
CA GLU A 200 -11.34 -11.82 -14.75
C GLU A 200 -10.11 -10.93 -14.84
N THR A 201 -10.30 -9.72 -15.36
CA THR A 201 -9.23 -8.74 -15.54
C THR A 201 -9.68 -7.34 -15.18
N VAL A 202 -8.74 -6.51 -14.75
CA VAL A 202 -8.91 -5.06 -14.62
C VAL A 202 -8.30 -4.38 -15.84
N THR A 203 -9.00 -3.41 -16.42
CA THR A 203 -8.48 -2.60 -17.52
C THR A 203 -8.17 -1.19 -17.03
N VAL A 204 -6.90 -0.81 -17.09
CA VAL A 204 -6.42 0.54 -16.75
C VAL A 204 -6.20 1.30 -18.04
N SER A 205 -6.97 2.38 -18.24
CA SER A 205 -6.95 3.13 -19.51
C SER A 205 -6.56 4.59 -19.26
N GLN A 206 -5.25 4.85 -19.37
CA GLN A 206 -4.63 6.18 -19.26
C GLN A 206 -5.21 7.07 -18.12
N PRO A 207 -5.18 6.60 -16.84
CA PRO A 207 -5.62 7.44 -15.73
C PRO A 207 -4.74 8.68 -15.58
N ASP A 208 -5.23 9.69 -14.86
CA ASP A 208 -4.40 10.79 -14.35
C ASP A 208 -3.50 10.29 -13.21
N ILE A 209 -4.09 9.47 -12.34
CA ILE A 209 -3.44 8.94 -11.15
C ILE A 209 -3.71 7.43 -11.10
N LEU A 210 -2.66 6.65 -10.88
CA LEU A 210 -2.78 5.23 -10.55
C LEU A 210 -2.35 5.03 -9.09
N ILE A 211 -3.24 4.49 -8.26
CA ILE A 211 -2.88 4.01 -6.92
C ILE A 211 -2.60 2.52 -7.04
N LEU A 212 -1.37 2.12 -6.72
CA LEU A 212 -0.97 0.71 -6.63
C LEU A 212 -0.74 0.35 -5.16
N GLU A 213 -1.57 -0.53 -4.62
CA GLU A 213 -1.40 -1.00 -3.24
C GLU A 213 -0.91 -2.44 -3.14
N GLY A 214 -0.06 -2.73 -2.16
CA GLY A 214 0.49 -4.08 -2.01
C GLY A 214 1.42 -4.26 -0.83
N LEU A 215 1.77 -5.51 -0.55
CA LEU A 215 2.82 -5.85 0.43
C LEU A 215 4.22 -5.61 -0.15
N ASN A 216 4.37 -5.81 -1.46
CA ASN A 216 5.66 -5.85 -2.15
C ASN A 216 6.04 -4.57 -2.91
N VAL A 217 5.19 -3.53 -2.88
CA VAL A 217 5.35 -2.35 -3.74
C VAL A 217 6.65 -1.56 -3.51
N LEU A 218 7.21 -1.63 -2.30
CA LEU A 218 8.48 -0.98 -1.94
C LEU A 218 9.63 -1.97 -1.75
N GLN A 219 9.48 -3.22 -2.18
CA GLN A 219 10.57 -4.19 -2.12
C GLN A 219 11.68 -3.85 -3.11
N VAL A 220 12.92 -4.11 -2.70
CA VAL A 220 14.08 -4.21 -3.59
C VAL A 220 14.50 -5.67 -3.68
N ARG A 221 15.23 -5.99 -4.73
CA ARG A 221 15.91 -7.27 -4.91
C ARG A 221 17.41 -7.01 -5.01
N ASP A 222 18.21 -8.03 -4.73
CA ASP A 222 19.64 -7.95 -4.98
C ASP A 222 19.88 -7.68 -6.47
N LEU A 223 20.75 -6.70 -6.75
CA LEU A 223 21.12 -6.36 -8.12
C LEU A 223 21.93 -7.52 -8.71
N PRO A 224 21.61 -7.99 -9.93
CA PRO A 224 22.32 -9.10 -10.52
C PRO A 224 23.80 -8.74 -10.78
N PRO A 225 24.73 -9.66 -10.53
CA PRO A 225 26.15 -9.47 -10.84
C PRO A 225 26.31 -9.43 -12.37
N GLY A 226 26.30 -8.23 -12.94
CA GLY A 226 26.32 -8.01 -14.40
C GLY A 226 25.74 -6.66 -14.82
N GLY A 227 24.95 -6.01 -13.96
CA GLY A 227 24.41 -4.67 -14.25
C GLY A 227 23.18 -4.66 -15.15
N ASP A 228 22.67 -5.82 -15.55
CA ASP A 228 21.35 -5.98 -16.18
C ASP A 228 20.26 -5.63 -15.15
N ALA A 229 20.05 -4.34 -14.91
CA ALA A 229 19.12 -3.86 -13.90
C ALA A 229 17.69 -4.10 -14.38
N VAL A 230 17.02 -5.08 -13.76
CA VAL A 230 15.56 -5.17 -13.82
C VAL A 230 15.01 -4.06 -12.92
N PRO A 231 14.20 -3.11 -13.43
CA PRO A 231 13.63 -2.05 -12.61
C PRO A 231 12.88 -2.61 -11.41
N PHE A 232 12.95 -1.93 -10.28
CA PHE A 232 12.09 -2.23 -9.14
C PHE A 232 10.69 -1.64 -9.38
N VAL A 233 9.69 -2.22 -8.72
CA VAL A 233 8.31 -1.68 -8.75
C VAL A 233 8.29 -0.21 -8.30
N SER A 234 9.09 0.14 -7.30
CA SER A 234 9.24 1.50 -6.79
C SER A 234 9.76 2.51 -7.82
N ASP A 235 10.50 2.07 -8.84
CA ASP A 235 11.08 2.97 -9.84
C ASP A 235 10.01 3.57 -10.77
N PHE A 236 8.81 2.99 -10.76
CA PHE A 236 7.65 3.50 -11.48
C PHE A 236 6.83 4.52 -10.66
N PHE A 237 7.09 4.67 -9.36
CA PHE A 237 6.30 5.53 -8.49
C PHE A 237 6.79 6.98 -8.56
N ASP A 238 5.82 7.89 -8.51
CA ASP A 238 6.08 9.32 -8.34
C ASP A 238 5.91 9.75 -6.88
N PHE A 239 5.18 8.96 -6.08
CA PHE A 239 5.04 9.13 -4.63
C PHE A 239 4.73 7.80 -3.96
N SER A 240 5.22 7.59 -2.75
CA SER A 240 5.00 6.37 -2.00
C SER A 240 4.57 6.63 -0.55
N ILE A 241 3.58 5.88 -0.10
CA ILE A 241 3.00 5.96 1.25
C ILE A 241 3.18 4.61 1.93
N TYR A 242 3.64 4.62 3.18
CA TYR A 242 3.71 3.43 4.02
C TYR A 242 2.78 3.58 5.23
N LEU A 243 1.88 2.62 5.42
CA LEU A 243 1.08 2.51 6.65
C LEU A 243 1.85 1.73 7.71
N ASP A 244 2.24 2.42 8.77
CA ASP A 244 3.00 1.89 9.90
C ASP A 244 2.11 1.72 11.13
N ALA A 245 2.44 0.73 11.95
CA ALA A 245 1.85 0.53 13.27
C ALA A 245 2.76 -0.43 14.05
N ASP A 246 2.63 -0.42 15.38
CA ASP A 246 3.34 -1.40 16.21
C ASP A 246 2.86 -2.81 15.90
N GLU A 247 3.80 -3.75 15.80
CA GLU A 247 3.51 -5.14 15.38
C GLU A 247 2.42 -5.79 16.23
N ALA A 248 2.45 -5.55 17.55
CA ALA A 248 1.44 -6.06 18.47
C ALA A 248 0.02 -5.61 18.09
N LEU A 249 -0.13 -4.36 17.65
CA LEU A 249 -1.41 -3.83 17.17
C LEU A 249 -1.81 -4.47 15.85
N VAL A 250 -0.88 -4.59 14.90
CA VAL A 250 -1.17 -5.22 13.60
C VAL A 250 -1.59 -6.68 13.78
N ARG A 251 -0.92 -7.43 14.66
CA ARG A 251 -1.29 -8.80 15.02
C ARG A 251 -2.69 -8.86 15.62
N GLN A 252 -3.00 -7.95 16.55
CA GLN A 252 -4.33 -7.85 17.14
C GLN A 252 -5.40 -7.59 16.07
N TRP A 253 -5.20 -6.60 15.20
CA TRP A 253 -6.13 -6.27 14.11
C TRP A 253 -6.29 -7.43 13.12
N TYR A 254 -5.21 -8.16 12.85
CA TYR A 254 -5.28 -9.38 12.04
C TYR A 254 -6.18 -10.44 12.69
N ARG A 255 -5.99 -10.71 13.98
CA ARG A 255 -6.83 -11.66 14.74
C ARG A 255 -8.30 -11.22 14.74
N GLU A 256 -8.57 -9.96 15.04
CA GLU A 256 -9.94 -9.42 15.04
C GLU A 256 -10.59 -9.52 13.66
N ARG A 257 -9.84 -9.24 12.59
CA ARG A 257 -10.31 -9.39 11.20
C ARG A 257 -10.60 -10.84 10.87
N PHE A 258 -9.74 -11.76 11.27
CA PHE A 258 -9.97 -13.19 11.08
C PHE A 258 -11.27 -13.65 11.75
N LEU A 259 -11.50 -13.24 13.00
CA LEU A 259 -12.70 -13.58 13.76
C LEU A 259 -13.98 -12.98 13.13
N ARG A 260 -13.93 -11.75 12.62
CA ARG A 260 -15.08 -11.17 11.89
C ARG A 260 -15.34 -11.85 10.54
N LEU A 261 -14.28 -12.21 9.81
CA LEU A 261 -14.42 -12.94 8.55
C LEU A 261 -15.02 -14.34 8.78
N ARG A 262 -14.65 -15.00 9.88
CA ARG A 262 -15.28 -16.26 10.33
C ARG A 262 -16.80 -16.12 10.47
N GLU A 263 -17.26 -15.01 11.00
CA GLU A 263 -18.70 -14.76 11.21
C GLU A 263 -19.44 -14.36 9.93
N THR A 264 -18.71 -13.96 8.89
CA THR A 264 -19.28 -13.38 7.65
C THR A 264 -18.80 -14.14 6.41
N ALA A 265 -17.71 -13.69 5.79
CA ALA A 265 -17.22 -14.17 4.50
C ALA A 265 -16.90 -15.67 4.49
N PHE A 266 -16.37 -16.23 5.58
CA PHE A 266 -16.01 -17.65 5.63
C PHE A 266 -17.24 -18.57 5.63
N ARG A 267 -18.41 -18.07 6.04
CA ARG A 267 -19.67 -18.85 5.97
C ARG A 267 -20.19 -19.03 4.55
N ASN A 268 -19.68 -18.25 3.58
CA ASN A 268 -20.01 -18.47 2.18
C ASN A 268 -19.47 -19.83 1.71
N PRO A 269 -20.29 -20.72 1.13
CA PRO A 269 -19.84 -22.03 0.64
C PRO A 269 -18.71 -21.96 -0.41
N LYS A 270 -18.61 -20.84 -1.14
CA LYS A 270 -17.53 -20.59 -2.12
C LYS A 270 -16.24 -20.08 -1.46
N SER A 271 -16.24 -19.81 -0.15
CA SER A 271 -15.06 -19.31 0.53
C SER A 271 -13.99 -20.39 0.63
N PHE A 272 -12.76 -20.05 0.24
CA PHE A 272 -11.59 -20.91 0.47
C PHE A 272 -11.40 -21.24 1.96
N PHE A 273 -11.78 -20.31 2.84
CA PHE A 273 -11.65 -20.43 4.29
C PHE A 273 -12.91 -21.00 4.95
N ARG A 274 -13.81 -21.64 4.19
CA ARG A 274 -15.05 -22.22 4.74
C ARG A 274 -14.80 -23.20 5.88
N THR A 275 -13.67 -23.91 5.87
CA THR A 275 -13.26 -24.82 6.94
C THR A 275 -13.05 -24.13 8.29
N TYR A 276 -12.77 -22.83 8.30
CA TYR A 276 -12.58 -22.06 9.54
C TYR A 276 -13.88 -21.52 10.13
N ALA A 277 -14.99 -21.55 9.38
CA ALA A 277 -16.28 -20.99 9.81
C ALA A 277 -16.88 -21.72 11.03
N ASP A 278 -16.53 -23.00 11.20
CA ASP A 278 -17.07 -23.86 12.26
C ASP A 278 -16.15 -23.96 13.48
N LEU A 279 -14.98 -23.31 13.45
CA LEU A 279 -14.08 -23.24 14.60
C LEU A 279 -14.71 -22.41 15.73
N THR A 280 -14.54 -22.87 16.98
CA THR A 280 -14.89 -22.09 18.17
C THR A 280 -14.09 -20.78 18.23
N HIS A 281 -14.51 -19.83 19.08
CA HIS A 281 -13.79 -18.55 19.21
C HIS A 281 -12.33 -18.76 19.61
N GLU A 282 -12.06 -19.68 20.54
CA GLU A 282 -10.72 -19.99 21.01
C GLU A 282 -9.87 -20.66 19.92
N GLU A 283 -10.41 -21.65 19.22
CA GLU A 283 -9.70 -22.32 18.11
C GLU A 283 -9.41 -21.37 16.95
N ALA A 284 -10.37 -20.53 16.56
CA ALA A 284 -10.19 -19.54 15.50
C ALA A 284 -9.14 -18.50 15.88
N SER A 285 -9.10 -18.12 17.16
CA SER A 285 -8.09 -17.21 17.70
C SER A 285 -6.70 -17.81 17.64
N ALA A 286 -6.54 -19.04 18.17
CA ALA A 286 -5.29 -19.77 18.12
C ALA A 286 -4.82 -19.98 16.67
N LYS A 287 -5.77 -20.23 15.75
CA LYS A 287 -5.47 -20.38 14.32
C LYS A 287 -4.99 -19.08 13.67
N ALA A 288 -5.61 -17.94 14.01
CA ALA A 288 -5.15 -16.64 13.53
C ALA A 288 -3.74 -16.32 14.04
N ASP A 289 -3.47 -16.60 15.32
CA ASP A 289 -2.15 -16.42 15.92
C ASP A 289 -1.09 -17.34 15.29
N ASP A 290 -1.41 -18.60 15.03
CA ASP A 290 -0.56 -19.55 14.31
C ASP A 290 -0.18 -19.04 12.91
N ILE A 291 -1.17 -18.60 12.12
CA ILE A 291 -0.94 -18.04 10.78
C ILE A 291 -0.10 -16.76 10.86
N TRP A 292 -0.36 -15.89 11.84
CA TRP A 292 0.47 -14.71 12.04
C TRP A 292 1.93 -15.09 12.29
N ASN A 293 2.19 -15.96 13.25
CA ASN A 293 3.55 -16.30 13.67
C ASN A 293 4.34 -17.03 12.58
N ARG A 294 3.67 -17.86 11.75
CA ARG A 294 4.33 -18.63 10.69
C ARG A 294 4.45 -17.91 9.35
N ILE A 295 3.53 -16.98 9.05
CA ILE A 295 3.40 -16.39 7.72
C ILE A 295 3.53 -14.86 7.77
N ASN A 296 2.56 -14.18 8.38
CA ASN A 296 2.46 -12.72 8.25
C ASN A 296 3.54 -11.97 9.04
N GLY A 297 3.87 -12.42 10.24
CA GLY A 297 4.93 -11.86 11.09
C GLY A 297 6.30 -11.97 10.42
N PRO A 298 6.76 -13.18 10.02
CA PRO A 298 8.02 -13.32 9.28
C PRO A 298 8.04 -12.47 8.00
N ASN A 299 6.95 -12.45 7.21
CA ASN A 299 6.89 -11.61 6.02
C ASN A 299 7.01 -10.11 6.33
N LEU A 300 6.38 -9.66 7.43
CA LEU A 300 6.50 -8.28 7.90
C LEU A 300 7.96 -7.92 8.20
N HIS A 301 8.65 -8.74 9.00
CA HIS A 301 10.03 -8.48 9.42
C HIS A 301 11.03 -8.58 8.27
N GLU A 302 10.89 -9.60 7.42
CA GLU A 302 11.85 -9.90 6.37
C GLU A 302 11.66 -9.00 5.14
N ASN A 303 10.41 -8.70 4.76
CA ASN A 303 10.13 -8.19 3.41
C ASN A 303 9.32 -6.88 3.36
N ILE A 304 8.63 -6.48 4.43
CA ILE A 304 7.75 -5.29 4.42
C ILE A 304 8.36 -4.15 5.24
N LEU A 305 8.62 -4.39 6.53
CA LEU A 305 9.13 -3.40 7.47
C LEU A 305 10.47 -2.78 7.04
N PRO A 306 11.44 -3.54 6.48
CA PRO A 306 12.70 -2.95 6.00
C PRO A 306 12.52 -1.90 4.90
N THR A 307 11.39 -1.94 4.18
CA THR A 307 11.08 -1.01 3.08
C THR A 307 10.49 0.31 3.57
N ARG A 308 10.10 0.43 4.85
CA ARG A 308 9.41 1.60 5.42
C ARG A 308 10.14 2.91 5.13
N GLN A 309 11.46 2.93 5.28
CA GLN A 309 12.28 4.13 5.07
C GLN A 309 12.50 4.49 3.59
N ARG A 310 11.94 3.71 2.65
CA ARG A 310 11.89 4.06 1.22
C ARG A 310 10.67 4.91 0.87
N ALA A 311 9.66 4.95 1.74
CA ALA A 311 8.44 5.72 1.49
C ALA A 311 8.69 7.22 1.50
N ASP A 312 7.96 7.99 0.70
CA ASP A 312 7.96 9.46 0.75
C ASP A 312 7.14 9.97 1.93
N LEU A 313 6.12 9.23 2.32
CA LEU A 313 5.27 9.54 3.47
C LEU A 313 4.97 8.30 4.29
N ILE A 314 5.07 8.40 5.61
CA ILE A 314 4.72 7.33 6.55
C ILE A 314 3.54 7.82 7.39
N LEU A 315 2.46 7.05 7.40
CA LEU A 315 1.29 7.25 8.28
C LEU A 315 1.37 6.22 9.40
N ARG A 316 1.62 6.68 10.63
CA ARG A 316 1.70 5.79 11.81
C ARG A 316 0.37 5.75 12.54
N LYS A 317 -0.22 4.55 12.64
CA LYS A 317 -1.47 4.28 13.36
C LYS A 317 -1.23 4.05 14.85
N GLY A 318 -2.14 4.57 15.66
CA GLY A 318 -2.32 4.23 17.06
C GLY A 318 -3.22 3.01 17.27
N ALA A 319 -3.45 2.63 18.54
CA ALA A 319 -4.19 1.43 18.93
C ALA A 319 -5.67 1.43 18.48
N ASN A 320 -6.25 2.60 18.22
CA ASN A 320 -7.63 2.81 17.80
C ASN A 320 -7.82 2.86 16.27
N HIS A 321 -6.84 2.41 15.50
CA HIS A 321 -6.75 2.53 14.03
C HIS A 321 -6.59 3.95 13.47
N LEU A 322 -6.60 4.99 14.31
CA LEU A 322 -6.41 6.36 13.86
C LEU A 322 -4.93 6.65 13.61
N ILE A 323 -4.62 7.54 12.68
CA ILE A 323 -3.25 8.02 12.46
C ILE A 323 -2.90 8.99 13.60
N ASP A 324 -1.81 8.69 14.31
CA ASP A 324 -1.28 9.54 15.38
C ASP A 324 -0.13 10.44 14.91
N GLN A 325 0.55 10.05 13.83
CA GLN A 325 1.73 10.74 13.34
C GLN A 325 1.86 10.60 11.82
N VAL A 326 2.28 11.70 11.17
CA VAL A 326 2.64 11.72 9.75
C VAL A 326 4.09 12.13 9.61
N ALA A 327 4.88 11.32 8.90
CA ALA A 327 6.27 11.66 8.57
C ALA A 327 6.41 11.83 7.06
N LEU A 328 6.79 13.04 6.60
CA LEU A 328 6.97 13.38 5.19
C LEU A 328 8.46 13.60 4.88
N ARG A 329 8.97 12.92 3.86
CA ARG A 329 10.36 13.05 3.41
C ARG A 329 10.63 14.49 2.97
N ARG A 330 11.81 15.01 3.36
CA ARG A 330 12.33 16.30 2.90
C ARG A 330 12.70 16.20 1.41
N LEU A 331 12.40 17.25 0.66
CA LEU A 331 12.84 17.43 -0.73
C LEU A 331 14.31 17.84 -0.80
#